data_AF-A0A8A1LTE6-F1
#
_entry.id   AF-A0A8A1LTE6-F1
#
_cell.length_a   1.000
_cell.length_b   1.000
_cell.length_c   1.000
_cell.angle_alpha   90.00
_cell.angle_beta   90.00
_cell.angle_gamma   90.00
#
_symmetry.space_group_name_H-M   'P 1'
#
loop_
_entity.id
_entity.type
_entity.pdbx_description
1 polymer ?
#
loop_
_entity_poly.entity_id
_entity_poly.type
_entity_poly.pdbx_seq_one_letter_code
_entity_poly.pdbx_strand_id
1 'polypeptide(L)'
;MAKLRNLPSDHPYVQTEMTDIQAQLEREREATLGSHMFGPLKELFILPSNRYRVMIGLMSQLLSQWSGANSITIYAPGFFALLGTTGQSEKLFATAIFGVVKFVSSLVCALFLVDFLGRKRALGYGITLQFVSMLYVAIYLAVVPSIQSGFIPDGHSKRAGTVAIVSIYVSGVGWALGWNNIQYLINAEIFPLRVRSLATSMVMCFHFANQYGNSKAVPTMLLDTAMRPYGTFFFFAMVTLIGLVWMWFFLPETAGKSLEAMDEMFSLPWYIIGRKGAAITAGSGHAEAYRSGDVEKNPISSECREFVPRVKKEEENQ
;
A
#
# COMPACT_ATOMS: atom_id res chain seq x y z
N MET A 1 5.74 -1.45 -27.65
CA MET A 1 5.09 -2.66 -27.11
C MET A 1 5.71 -3.96 -27.61
N ALA A 2 5.79 -4.23 -28.91
CA ALA A 2 6.39 -5.47 -29.46
C ALA A 2 7.75 -5.86 -28.85
N LYS A 3 8.73 -4.94 -28.82
CA LYS A 3 10.04 -5.15 -28.18
C LYS A 3 9.97 -5.40 -26.66
N LEU A 4 8.99 -4.80 -25.98
CA LEU A 4 8.81 -4.88 -24.52
C LEU A 4 8.16 -6.21 -24.11
N ARG A 5 7.31 -6.76 -24.97
CA ARG A 5 6.63 -8.05 -24.79
C ARG A 5 7.39 -9.23 -25.41
N ASN A 6 8.48 -8.95 -26.14
CA ASN A 6 9.22 -9.93 -26.93
C ASN A 6 8.30 -10.72 -27.90
N LEU A 7 7.32 -10.03 -28.47
CA LEU A 7 6.32 -10.57 -29.40
C LEU A 7 6.35 -9.81 -30.73
N PRO A 8 5.97 -10.45 -31.85
CA PRO A 8 5.79 -9.79 -33.13
C PRO A 8 4.80 -8.61 -33.04
N SER A 9 4.98 -7.58 -33.87
CA SER A 9 4.13 -6.38 -33.87
C SER A 9 2.68 -6.65 -34.28
N ASP A 10 2.47 -7.71 -35.04
CA ASP A 10 1.19 -8.25 -35.50
C ASP A 10 0.55 -9.21 -34.49
N HIS A 11 1.23 -9.53 -33.38
CA HIS A 11 0.67 -10.43 -32.39
C HIS A 11 -0.62 -9.83 -31.78
N PRO A 12 -1.73 -10.59 -31.71
CA PRO A 12 -3.03 -10.05 -31.29
C PRO A 12 -2.98 -9.34 -29.92
N TYR A 13 -2.30 -9.92 -28.94
CA TYR A 13 -2.07 -9.29 -27.63
C TYR A 13 -1.44 -7.89 -27.73
N VAL A 14 -0.45 -7.69 -28.61
CA VAL A 14 0.26 -6.41 -28.77
C VAL A 14 -0.65 -5.38 -29.45
N GLN A 15 -1.45 -5.81 -30.43
CA GLN A 15 -2.43 -4.95 -31.09
C GLN A 15 -3.53 -4.52 -30.11
N THR A 16 -4.10 -5.48 -29.37
CA THR A 16 -5.13 -5.22 -28.37
C THR A 16 -4.65 -4.25 -27.29
N GLU A 17 -3.45 -4.46 -26.74
CA GLU A 17 -2.86 -3.54 -25.75
C GLU A 17 -2.64 -2.14 -26.34
N MET A 18 -2.28 -2.03 -27.62
CA MET A 18 -2.10 -0.73 -28.30
C MET A 18 -3.44 -0.02 -28.51
N THR A 19 -4.49 -0.74 -28.89
CA THR A 19 -5.85 -0.20 -29.06
C THR A 19 -6.41 0.29 -27.73
N ASP A 20 -6.24 -0.46 -26.64
CA ASP A 20 -6.67 -0.05 -25.30
C ASP A 20 -6.01 1.27 -24.88
N ILE A 21 -4.69 1.40 -25.12
CA ILE A 21 -3.93 2.62 -24.82
C ILE A 21 -4.42 3.82 -25.65
N GLN A 22 -4.65 3.62 -26.96
CA GLN A 22 -5.15 4.69 -27.85
C GLN A 22 -6.54 5.16 -27.43
N ALA A 23 -7.45 4.22 -27.14
CA ALA A 23 -8.80 4.52 -26.68
C ALA A 23 -8.82 5.22 -25.32
N GLN A 24 -7.87 4.91 -24.42
CA GLN A 24 -7.72 5.64 -23.17
C GLN A 24 -7.19 7.07 -23.41
N LEU A 25 -6.20 7.24 -24.29
CA LEU A 25 -5.64 8.55 -24.61
C LEU A 25 -6.67 9.49 -25.26
N GLU A 26 -7.51 8.96 -26.17
CA GLU A 26 -8.58 9.73 -26.81
C GLU A 26 -9.63 10.18 -25.80
N ARG A 27 -10.10 9.27 -24.92
CA ARG A 27 -11.02 9.63 -23.83
C ARG A 27 -10.44 10.71 -22.92
N GLU A 28 -9.14 10.64 -22.59
CA GLU A 28 -8.49 11.67 -21.78
C GLU A 28 -8.36 13.00 -22.52
N ARG A 29 -8.02 12.99 -23.81
CA ARG A 29 -7.92 14.20 -24.65
C ARG A 29 -9.28 14.89 -24.80
N GLU A 30 -10.32 14.13 -25.12
CA GLU A 30 -11.70 14.64 -25.22
C GLU A 30 -12.15 15.28 -23.92
N ALA A 31 -11.83 14.65 -22.78
CA ALA A 31 -12.16 15.21 -21.47
C ALA A 31 -11.31 16.46 -21.12
N THR A 32 -10.14 16.62 -21.74
CA THR A 32 -9.21 17.76 -21.52
C THR A 32 -9.56 18.98 -22.38
N LEU A 33 -10.14 18.79 -23.57
CA LEU A 33 -10.42 19.85 -24.56
C LEU A 33 -11.40 20.95 -24.07
N GLY A 34 -11.99 20.83 -22.87
CA GLY A 34 -12.87 21.85 -22.28
C GLY A 34 -12.65 22.14 -20.78
N SER A 35 -11.61 21.60 -20.13
CA SER A 35 -11.45 21.74 -18.68
C SER A 35 -10.50 22.87 -18.26
N HIS A 36 -11.01 23.88 -17.56
CA HIS A 36 -10.22 24.88 -16.83
C HIS A 36 -9.27 24.20 -15.81
N MET A 37 -8.24 24.90 -15.31
CA MET A 37 -7.31 24.41 -14.26
C MET A 37 -8.00 23.78 -13.02
N PHE A 38 -9.28 24.09 -12.76
CA PHE A 38 -10.07 23.55 -11.66
C PHE A 38 -10.88 22.29 -12.03
N GLY A 39 -10.98 21.95 -13.31
CA GLY A 39 -11.72 20.79 -13.83
C GLY A 39 -11.21 19.46 -13.26
N PRO A 40 -9.90 19.16 -13.31
CA PRO A 40 -9.35 17.94 -12.72
C PRO A 40 -9.58 17.82 -11.21
N LEU A 41 -9.56 18.94 -10.48
CA LEU A 41 -9.81 18.97 -9.05
C LEU A 41 -11.30 18.71 -8.74
N LYS A 42 -12.20 19.31 -9.52
CA LYS A 42 -13.64 19.06 -9.44
C LYS A 42 -13.96 17.59 -9.77
N GLU A 43 -13.34 17.04 -10.81
CA GLU A 43 -13.50 15.64 -11.22
C GLU A 43 -13.05 14.65 -10.13
N LEU A 44 -11.94 14.96 -9.46
CA LEU A 44 -11.39 14.11 -8.40
C LEU A 44 -12.37 13.94 -7.21
N PHE A 45 -13.12 14.98 -6.87
CA PHE A 45 -14.04 14.97 -5.72
C PHE A 45 -15.50 14.71 -6.06
N ILE A 46 -15.96 15.04 -7.28
CA ILE A 46 -17.36 14.84 -7.68
C ILE A 46 -17.61 13.41 -8.16
N LEU A 47 -16.67 12.81 -8.90
CA LEU A 47 -16.88 11.45 -9.39
C LEU A 47 -16.78 10.45 -8.23
N PRO A 48 -17.80 9.60 -8.01
CA PRO A 48 -17.83 8.70 -6.86
C PRO A 48 -16.68 7.68 -6.88
N SER A 49 -16.27 7.22 -8.08
CA SER A 49 -15.11 6.35 -8.30
C SER A 49 -13.81 7.01 -7.84
N ASN A 50 -13.57 8.26 -8.25
CA ASN A 50 -12.38 9.03 -7.86
C ASN A 50 -12.37 9.38 -6.38
N ARG A 51 -13.52 9.75 -5.81
CA ARG A 51 -13.66 10.00 -4.37
C ARG A 51 -13.30 8.75 -3.55
N TYR A 52 -13.69 7.56 -3.99
CA TYR A 52 -13.33 6.32 -3.32
C TYR A 52 -11.82 6.04 -3.42
N ARG A 53 -11.19 6.26 -4.59
CA ARG A 53 -9.73 6.17 -4.76
C ARG A 53 -8.98 7.13 -3.82
N VAL A 54 -9.43 8.39 -3.72
CA VAL A 54 -8.87 9.38 -2.80
C VAL A 54 -9.03 8.94 -1.35
N MET A 55 -10.21 8.43 -0.97
CA MET A 55 -10.45 7.93 0.38
C MET A 55 -9.48 6.77 0.71
N ILE A 56 -9.25 5.84 -0.21
CA ILE A 56 -8.28 4.76 -0.04
C ILE A 56 -6.87 5.33 0.19
N GLY A 57 -6.43 6.26 -0.68
CA GLY A 57 -5.12 6.89 -0.56
C GLY A 57 -4.93 7.58 0.78
N LEU A 58 -5.87 8.46 1.17
CA LEU A 58 -5.80 9.21 2.44
C LEU A 58 -5.84 8.28 3.66
N MET A 59 -6.75 7.31 3.70
CA MET A 59 -6.84 6.38 4.83
C MET A 59 -5.60 5.50 4.96
N SER A 60 -5.00 5.07 3.83
CA SER A 60 -3.74 4.34 3.84
C SER A 60 -2.62 5.16 4.49
N GLN A 61 -2.52 6.47 4.18
CA GLN A 61 -1.52 7.32 4.81
C GLN A 61 -1.80 7.54 6.30
N LEU A 62 -3.07 7.79 6.66
CA LEU A 62 -3.44 7.98 8.06
C LEU A 62 -3.08 6.75 8.91
N LEU A 63 -3.55 5.57 8.50
CA LEU A 63 -3.35 4.34 9.26
C LEU A 63 -1.87 3.93 9.30
N SER A 64 -1.14 4.08 8.18
CA SER A 64 0.31 3.81 8.14
C SER A 64 1.07 4.70 9.12
N GLN A 65 0.86 6.03 9.07
CA GLN A 65 1.62 6.98 9.89
C GLN A 65 1.34 6.85 11.37
N TRP A 66 0.09 6.54 11.74
CA TRP A 66 -0.32 6.39 13.14
C TRP A 66 -0.16 4.95 13.69
N SER A 67 0.27 3.99 12.87
CA SER A 67 0.60 2.62 13.31
C SER A 67 1.84 2.52 14.20
N GLY A 68 2.62 3.60 14.33
CA GLY A 68 3.77 3.72 15.24
C GLY A 68 5.14 3.38 14.66
N ALA A 69 5.22 2.80 13.46
CA ALA A 69 6.51 2.36 12.89
C ALA A 69 7.51 3.50 12.63
N ASN A 70 7.03 4.65 12.12
CA ASN A 70 7.87 5.83 11.93
C ASN A 70 8.31 6.43 13.27
N SER A 71 7.40 6.48 14.25
CA SER A 71 7.70 6.94 15.61
C SER A 71 8.81 6.11 16.25
N ILE A 72 8.71 4.78 16.14
CA ILE A 72 9.71 3.83 16.64
C ILE A 72 11.06 4.06 15.98
N THR A 73 11.07 4.34 14.68
CA THR A 73 12.32 4.61 13.96
C THR A 73 12.96 5.92 14.44
N ILE A 74 12.18 6.98 14.62
CA ILE A 74 12.67 8.30 15.06
C ILE A 74 13.18 8.25 16.51
N TYR A 75 12.46 7.57 17.40
CA TYR A 75 12.75 7.51 18.82
C TYR A 75 13.33 6.17 19.28
N ALA A 76 13.92 5.39 18.36
CA ALA A 76 14.42 4.04 18.62
C ALA A 76 15.31 3.93 19.87
N PRO A 77 16.32 4.80 20.09
CA PRO A 77 17.14 4.74 21.30
C PRO A 77 16.34 4.91 22.59
N GLY A 78 15.30 5.76 22.57
CA GLY A 78 14.39 5.97 23.70
C GLY A 78 13.50 4.76 23.95
N PHE A 79 12.97 4.15 22.90
CA PHE A 79 12.18 2.92 23.03
C PHE A 79 13.01 1.75 23.54
N PHE A 80 14.25 1.54 23.07
CA PHE A 80 15.12 0.48 23.61
C PHE A 80 15.51 0.74 25.07
N ALA A 81 15.66 2.01 25.46
CA ALA A 81 15.88 2.34 26.87
C ALA A 81 14.70 1.92 27.76
N LEU A 82 13.45 2.07 27.29
CA LEU A 82 12.25 1.63 28.00
C LEU A 82 12.18 0.10 28.15
N LEU A 83 12.79 -0.65 27.24
CA LEU A 83 12.80 -2.11 27.24
C LEU A 83 13.96 -2.73 28.03
N GLY A 84 14.87 -1.90 28.55
CA GLY A 84 15.91 -2.32 29.48
C GLY A 84 17.34 -2.25 28.96
N THR A 85 17.57 -1.60 27.84
CA THR A 85 18.93 -1.24 27.41
C THR A 85 19.41 -0.02 28.19
N THR A 86 20.41 -0.15 29.06
CA THR A 86 20.86 0.95 29.93
C THR A 86 22.02 1.74 29.32
N GLY A 87 22.96 1.08 28.65
CA GLY A 87 24.14 1.70 28.04
C GLY A 87 23.84 2.54 26.80
N GLN A 88 24.49 3.71 26.66
CA GLN A 88 24.36 4.54 25.45
C GLN A 88 24.85 3.82 24.20
N SER A 89 26.02 3.16 24.28
CA SER A 89 26.56 2.37 23.17
C SER A 89 25.65 1.22 22.78
N GLU A 90 25.02 0.54 23.75
CA GLU A 90 24.08 -0.55 23.49
C GLU A 90 22.80 -0.05 22.79
N LYS A 91 22.24 1.10 23.21
CA LYS A 91 21.07 1.71 22.56
C LYS A 91 21.35 2.07 21.11
N LEU A 92 22.50 2.68 20.85
CA LEU A 92 22.93 3.03 19.50
C LEU A 92 23.17 1.78 18.65
N PHE A 93 23.79 0.75 19.23
CA PHE A 93 24.03 -0.52 18.54
C PHE A 93 22.72 -1.24 18.17
N ALA A 94 21.76 -1.33 19.11
CA ALA A 94 20.43 -1.88 18.84
C ALA A 94 19.69 -1.08 17.75
N THR A 95 19.82 0.25 17.77
CA THR A 95 19.25 1.13 16.73
C THR A 95 19.89 0.90 15.36
N ALA A 96 21.22 0.71 15.31
CA ALA A 96 21.92 0.39 14.07
C ALA A 96 21.45 -0.95 13.49
N ILE A 97 21.35 -1.99 14.33
CA ILE A 97 20.82 -3.31 13.92
C ILE A 97 19.38 -3.17 13.42
N PHE A 98 18.53 -2.43 14.12
CA PHE A 98 17.16 -2.18 13.68
C PHE A 98 17.12 -1.55 12.28
N GLY A 99 17.98 -0.57 12.02
CA GLY A 99 18.11 0.05 10.70
C GLY A 99 18.50 -0.96 9.61
N VAL A 100 19.49 -1.82 9.88
CA VAL A 100 19.92 -2.87 8.93
C VAL A 100 18.80 -3.88 8.67
N VAL A 101 18.15 -4.38 9.72
CA VAL A 101 17.02 -5.32 9.60
C VAL A 101 15.90 -4.70 8.77
N LYS A 102 15.55 -3.44 9.04
CA LYS A 102 14.51 -2.72 8.31
C LYS A 102 14.90 -2.51 6.84
N PHE A 103 16.16 -2.16 6.56
CA PHE A 103 16.67 -1.98 5.20
C PHE A 103 16.62 -3.29 4.39
N VAL A 104 17.22 -4.36 4.92
CA VAL A 104 17.25 -5.68 4.27
C VAL A 104 15.82 -6.19 4.06
N SER A 105 14.96 -6.08 5.07
CA SER A 105 13.56 -6.50 4.96
C SER A 105 12.81 -5.71 3.90
N SER A 106 13.00 -4.40 3.84
CA SER A 106 12.37 -3.54 2.82
C SER A 106 12.85 -3.93 1.42
N LEU A 107 14.13 -4.22 1.25
CA LEU A 107 14.70 -4.63 -0.04
C LEU A 107 14.12 -5.98 -0.51
N VAL A 108 14.09 -6.98 0.37
CA VAL A 108 13.50 -8.30 0.07
C VAL A 108 12.00 -8.19 -0.22
N CYS A 109 11.28 -7.37 0.55
CA CYS A 109 9.85 -7.15 0.34
C CYS A 109 9.58 -6.50 -1.02
N ALA A 110 10.29 -5.41 -1.33
CA ALA A 110 10.11 -4.65 -2.56
C ALA A 110 10.49 -5.44 -3.82
N LEU A 111 11.55 -6.27 -3.77
CA LEU A 111 12.04 -6.97 -4.97
C LEU A 111 11.36 -8.32 -5.24
N PHE A 112 10.86 -9.01 -4.20
CA PHE A 112 10.40 -10.39 -4.34
C PHE A 112 9.00 -10.61 -3.78
N LEU A 113 8.75 -10.17 -2.54
CA LEU A 113 7.55 -10.59 -1.82
C LEU A 113 6.27 -9.89 -2.29
N VAL A 114 6.33 -8.61 -2.66
CA VAL A 114 5.13 -7.84 -3.06
C VAL A 114 4.54 -8.36 -4.37
N ASP A 115 5.38 -8.71 -5.33
CA ASP A 115 4.90 -9.22 -6.62
C ASP A 115 4.46 -10.68 -6.55
N PHE A 116 5.03 -11.48 -5.65
CA PHE A 116 4.63 -12.87 -5.46
C PHE A 116 3.35 -13.04 -4.63
N LEU A 117 3.22 -12.28 -3.54
CA LEU A 117 2.08 -12.41 -2.62
C LEU A 117 0.84 -11.64 -3.08
N GLY A 118 1.01 -10.58 -3.87
CA GLY A 118 -0.02 -9.60 -4.14
C GLY A 118 -0.05 -8.50 -3.07
N ARG A 119 -0.60 -7.33 -3.43
CA ARG A 119 -0.49 -6.10 -2.63
C ARG A 119 -1.34 -6.20 -1.36
N LYS A 120 -2.58 -6.69 -1.47
CA LYS A 120 -3.51 -6.79 -0.34
C LYS A 120 -3.06 -7.84 0.67
N ARG A 121 -2.61 -9.00 0.18
CA ARG A 121 -2.13 -10.10 1.04
C ARG A 121 -0.83 -9.75 1.75
N ALA A 122 0.14 -9.17 1.05
CA ALA A 122 1.38 -8.68 1.66
C ALA A 122 1.07 -7.66 2.78
N LEU A 123 0.15 -6.73 2.53
CA LEU A 123 -0.31 -5.78 3.55
C LEU A 123 -0.93 -6.49 4.76
N GLY A 124 -1.81 -7.47 4.54
CA GLY A 124 -2.43 -8.23 5.64
C GLY A 124 -1.42 -8.96 6.53
N TYR A 125 -0.46 -9.66 5.94
CA TYR A 125 0.60 -10.33 6.70
C TYR A 125 1.47 -9.32 7.46
N GLY A 126 1.84 -8.21 6.81
CA GLY A 126 2.65 -7.16 7.42
C GLY A 126 1.97 -6.49 8.62
N ILE A 127 0.70 -6.09 8.46
CA ILE A 127 -0.10 -5.49 9.54
C ILE A 127 -0.29 -6.46 10.70
N THR A 128 -0.55 -7.75 10.42
CA THR A 128 -0.73 -8.76 11.46
C THR A 128 0.55 -8.95 12.28
N LEU A 129 1.70 -9.03 11.61
CA LEU A 129 3.00 -9.15 12.25
C LEU A 129 3.33 -7.92 13.13
N GLN A 130 3.04 -6.73 12.62
CA GLN A 130 3.18 -5.48 13.37
C GLN A 130 2.22 -5.43 14.58
N PHE A 131 0.97 -5.84 14.42
CA PHE A 131 -0.03 -5.85 15.48
C PHE A 131 0.39 -6.74 16.66
N VAL A 132 0.74 -7.99 16.39
CA VAL A 132 1.17 -8.95 17.42
C VAL A 132 2.41 -8.43 18.16
N SER A 133 3.35 -7.85 17.43
CA SER A 133 4.57 -7.28 17.98
C SER A 133 4.29 -6.07 18.89
N MET A 134 3.47 -5.12 18.43
CA MET A 134 3.08 -3.95 19.21
C MET A 134 2.29 -4.33 20.46
N LEU A 135 1.39 -5.31 20.34
CA LEU A 135 0.60 -5.80 21.46
C LEU A 135 1.48 -6.44 22.53
N TYR A 136 2.46 -7.25 22.12
CA TYR A 136 3.43 -7.83 23.06
C TYR A 136 4.20 -6.75 23.83
N VAL A 137 4.72 -5.74 23.13
CA VAL A 137 5.47 -4.64 23.75
C VAL A 137 4.58 -3.82 24.69
N ALA A 138 3.32 -3.58 24.32
CA ALA A 138 2.35 -2.89 25.17
C ALA A 138 2.08 -3.66 26.48
N ILE A 139 1.87 -4.98 26.39
CA ILE A 139 1.64 -5.84 27.56
C ILE A 139 2.89 -5.89 28.44
N TYR A 140 4.08 -6.02 27.84
CA TYR A 140 5.35 -6.01 28.58
C TYR A 140 5.51 -4.73 29.40
N LEU A 141 5.30 -3.57 28.78
CA LEU A 141 5.41 -2.26 29.44
C LEU A 141 4.30 -2.01 30.49
N ALA A 142 3.18 -2.72 30.42
CA ALA A 142 2.10 -2.64 31.39
C ALA A 142 2.35 -3.54 32.62
N VAL A 143 2.97 -4.71 32.42
CA VAL A 143 3.20 -5.71 33.47
C VAL A 143 4.52 -5.49 34.19
N VAL A 144 5.59 -5.13 33.46
CA VAL A 144 6.93 -4.95 34.04
C VAL A 144 7.11 -3.50 34.48
N PRO A 145 7.39 -3.23 35.77
CA PRO A 145 7.64 -1.87 36.25
C PRO A 145 8.80 -1.22 35.47
N SER A 146 8.67 0.08 35.20
CA SER A 146 9.65 0.77 34.37
C SER A 146 11.02 0.75 35.06
N ILE A 147 12.06 0.40 34.30
CA ILE A 147 13.44 0.40 34.79
C ILE A 147 13.88 1.81 35.22
N GLN A 148 13.23 2.84 34.66
CA GLN A 148 13.40 4.24 35.02
C GLN A 148 12.92 4.58 36.44
N SER A 149 12.05 3.75 37.04
CA SER A 149 11.59 3.93 38.44
C SER A 149 12.55 3.36 39.49
N GLY A 150 13.75 2.91 39.09
CA GLY A 150 14.72 2.27 39.97
C GLY A 150 14.49 0.77 40.15
N PHE A 151 13.59 0.17 39.37
CA PHE A 151 13.34 -1.26 39.36
C PHE A 151 14.54 -2.03 38.77
N ILE A 152 15.07 -2.99 39.54
CA ILE A 152 16.09 -3.93 39.06
C ILE A 152 15.37 -5.16 38.51
N PRO A 153 15.37 -5.39 37.18
CA PRO A 153 14.61 -6.48 36.61
C PRO A 153 15.23 -7.83 36.96
N ASP A 154 14.39 -8.73 37.47
CA ASP A 154 14.71 -10.15 37.68
C ASP A 154 15.08 -10.84 36.36
N GLY A 155 15.68 -12.04 36.45
CA GLY A 155 16.10 -12.82 35.27
C GLY A 155 14.96 -13.08 34.27
N HIS A 156 13.73 -13.26 34.76
CA HIS A 156 12.54 -13.42 33.92
C HIS A 156 12.14 -12.11 33.20
N SER A 157 12.16 -10.98 33.92
CA SER A 157 11.84 -9.66 33.36
C SER A 157 12.87 -9.21 32.32
N LYS A 158 14.16 -9.53 32.52
CA LYS A 158 15.20 -9.28 31.52
C LYS A 158 14.98 -10.06 30.22
N ARG A 159 14.62 -11.35 30.31
CA ARG A 159 14.30 -12.17 29.14
C ARG A 159 13.08 -11.64 28.40
N ALA A 160 12.03 -11.23 29.12
CA ALA A 160 10.86 -10.60 28.53
C ALA A 160 11.20 -9.27 27.82
N GLY A 161 12.09 -8.47 28.39
CA GLY A 161 12.60 -7.25 27.74
C GLY A 161 13.36 -7.52 26.45
N THR A 162 14.18 -8.58 26.40
CA THR A 162 14.83 -9.02 25.15
C THR A 162 13.81 -9.40 24.09
N VAL A 163 12.76 -10.14 24.45
CA VAL A 163 11.68 -10.49 23.51
C VAL A 163 10.93 -9.25 23.03
N ALA A 164 10.76 -8.23 23.87
CA ALA A 164 10.16 -6.96 23.48
C ALA A 164 11.03 -6.21 22.45
N ILE A 165 12.35 -6.22 22.62
CA ILE A 165 13.29 -5.64 21.65
C ILE A 165 13.21 -6.37 20.30
N VAL A 166 13.20 -7.71 20.33
CA VAL A 166 13.02 -8.52 19.12
C VAL A 166 11.66 -8.24 18.47
N SER A 167 10.61 -8.04 19.26
CA SER A 167 9.26 -7.68 18.76
C SER A 167 9.28 -6.33 18.04
N ILE A 168 10.05 -5.33 18.51
CA ILE A 168 10.25 -4.08 17.76
C ILE A 168 10.88 -4.35 16.39
N TYR A 169 11.87 -5.23 16.30
CA TYR A 169 12.48 -5.60 15.01
C TYR A 169 11.47 -6.28 14.08
N VAL A 170 10.68 -7.21 14.62
CA VAL A 170 9.61 -7.94 13.91
C VAL A 170 8.48 -7.00 13.46
N SER A 171 8.24 -5.92 14.19
CA SER A 171 7.38 -4.84 13.70
C SER A 171 7.97 -4.07 12.53
N GLY A 172 9.29 -3.88 12.49
CA GLY A 172 10.00 -3.19 11.40
C GLY A 172 9.88 -3.96 10.07
N VAL A 173 10.37 -5.20 10.06
CA VAL A 173 9.54 -6.38 9.77
C VAL A 173 8.25 -6.18 8.97
N GLY A 174 7.15 -6.31 9.69
CA GLY A 174 5.79 -6.23 9.16
C GLY A 174 5.47 -4.91 8.49
N TRP A 175 6.01 -3.79 8.99
CA TRP A 175 5.82 -2.48 8.35
C TRP A 175 6.46 -2.42 6.96
N ALA A 176 7.66 -2.98 6.80
CA ALA A 176 8.36 -3.06 5.52
C ALA A 176 7.62 -3.93 4.51
N LEU A 177 7.00 -5.03 4.96
CA LEU A 177 6.18 -5.90 4.10
C LEU A 177 4.85 -5.24 3.70
N GLY A 178 4.19 -4.59 4.65
CA GLY A 178 2.87 -4.03 4.45
C GLY A 178 2.85 -2.55 4.07
N TRP A 179 2.78 -1.70 5.09
CA TRP A 179 2.52 -0.27 4.92
C TRP A 179 3.52 0.45 4.03
N ASN A 180 4.81 0.08 4.11
CA ASN A 180 5.86 0.73 3.32
C ASN A 180 5.63 0.61 1.82
N ASN A 181 5.19 -0.55 1.34
CA ASN A 181 4.97 -0.77 -0.09
C ASN A 181 3.65 -0.15 -0.53
N ILE A 182 2.56 -0.41 0.22
CA ILE A 182 1.23 0.03 -0.19
C ILE A 182 1.10 1.55 -0.23
N GLN A 183 1.73 2.28 0.70
CA GLN A 183 1.55 3.73 0.82
C GLN A 183 2.05 4.50 -0.41
N TYR A 184 2.98 3.93 -1.19
CA TYR A 184 3.50 4.54 -2.41
C TYR A 184 2.94 3.88 -3.66
N LEU A 185 2.87 2.55 -3.68
CA LEU A 185 2.48 1.80 -4.86
C LEU A 185 1.02 2.02 -5.22
N ILE A 186 0.13 2.08 -4.21
CA ILE A 186 -1.30 2.19 -4.47
C ILE A 186 -1.66 3.51 -5.16
N ASN A 187 -0.94 4.60 -4.88
CA ASN A 187 -1.18 5.89 -5.51
C ASN A 187 -0.89 5.83 -7.03
N ALA A 188 0.10 5.04 -7.45
CA ALA A 188 0.40 4.86 -8.86
C ALA A 188 -0.61 3.93 -9.56
N GLU A 189 -1.15 2.94 -8.85
CA GLU A 189 -2.02 1.90 -9.39
C GLU A 189 -3.50 2.31 -9.44
N ILE A 190 -4.01 3.04 -8.45
CA ILE A 190 -5.45 3.33 -8.35
C ILE A 190 -5.88 4.60 -9.07
N PHE A 191 -5.03 5.59 -9.29
CA PHE A 191 -5.47 6.87 -9.86
C PHE A 191 -5.44 6.87 -11.39
N PRO A 192 -6.50 7.38 -12.08
CA PRO A 192 -6.48 7.58 -13.54
C PRO A 192 -5.35 8.52 -13.94
N LEU A 193 -4.72 8.31 -15.10
CA LEU A 193 -3.52 9.07 -15.52
C LEU A 193 -3.76 10.59 -15.48
N ARG A 194 -4.91 11.06 -15.97
CA ARG A 194 -5.30 12.47 -15.97
C ARG A 194 -5.22 13.18 -14.62
N VAL A 195 -5.71 12.56 -13.55
CA VAL A 195 -5.78 13.18 -12.20
C VAL A 195 -4.70 12.66 -11.25
N ARG A 196 -3.87 11.70 -11.70
CA ARG A 196 -2.89 10.99 -10.87
C ARG A 196 -1.91 11.91 -10.19
N SER A 197 -1.31 12.86 -10.91
CA SER A 197 -0.31 13.77 -10.35
C SER A 197 -0.90 14.65 -9.24
N LEU A 198 -2.08 15.22 -9.48
CA LEU A 198 -2.81 16.02 -8.50
C LEU A 198 -3.20 15.20 -7.26
N ALA A 199 -3.82 14.04 -7.47
CA ALA A 199 -4.27 13.17 -6.39
C ALA A 199 -3.10 12.65 -5.54
N THR A 200 -2.02 12.21 -6.19
CA THR A 200 -0.80 11.75 -5.51
C THR A 200 -0.17 12.87 -4.69
N SER A 201 -0.09 14.09 -5.23
CA SER A 201 0.47 15.24 -4.50
C SER A 201 -0.34 15.56 -3.24
N MET A 202 -1.68 15.51 -3.33
CA MET A 202 -2.57 15.71 -2.18
C MET A 202 -2.40 14.61 -1.12
N VAL A 203 -2.37 13.34 -1.55
CA VAL A 203 -2.15 12.20 -0.64
C VAL A 203 -0.79 12.30 0.04
N MET A 204 0.26 12.71 -0.69
CA MET A 204 1.60 12.91 -0.12
C MET A 204 1.68 14.13 0.82
N CYS A 205 0.98 15.23 0.52
CA CYS A 205 0.84 16.35 1.45
C CYS A 205 0.23 15.87 2.78
N PHE A 206 -0.85 15.07 2.70
CA PHE A 206 -1.48 14.48 3.86
C PHE A 206 -0.54 13.48 4.59
N HIS A 207 0.27 12.71 3.87
CA HIS A 207 1.29 11.84 4.44
C HIS A 207 2.28 12.62 5.32
N PHE A 208 2.85 13.72 4.81
CA PHE A 208 3.81 14.54 5.55
C PHE A 208 3.16 15.30 6.71
N ALA A 209 1.92 15.79 6.54
CA ALA A 209 1.17 16.41 7.63
C ALA A 209 0.98 15.43 8.81
N ASN A 210 0.59 14.18 8.52
CA ASN A 210 0.48 13.14 9.54
C ASN A 210 1.84 12.74 10.12
N GLN A 211 2.90 12.70 9.30
CA GLN A 211 4.26 12.43 9.78
C GLN A 211 4.69 13.46 10.82
N TYR A 212 4.47 14.74 10.52
CA TYR A 212 4.76 15.85 11.43
C TYR A 212 3.93 15.76 12.70
N GLY A 213 2.61 15.56 12.57
CA GLY A 213 1.69 15.42 13.70
C GLY A 213 2.10 14.28 14.63
N ASN A 214 2.39 13.11 14.07
CA ASN A 214 2.86 11.96 14.84
C ASN A 214 4.20 12.25 15.55
N SER A 215 5.17 12.83 14.85
CA SER A 215 6.49 13.16 15.42
C SER A 215 6.38 14.13 16.60
N LYS A 216 5.38 15.01 16.61
CA LYS A 216 5.10 15.91 17.74
C LYS A 216 4.27 15.26 18.85
N ALA A 217 3.31 14.42 18.49
CA ALA A 217 2.40 13.79 19.44
C ALA A 217 3.11 12.73 20.30
N VAL A 218 3.96 11.89 19.71
CA VAL A 218 4.54 10.72 20.39
C VAL A 218 5.34 11.06 21.65
N PRO A 219 6.26 12.05 21.65
CA PRO A 219 6.93 12.46 22.88
C PRO A 219 5.96 12.86 24.00
N THR A 220 4.85 13.51 23.65
CA THR A 220 3.80 13.90 24.60
C THR A 220 3.02 12.69 25.11
N MET A 221 2.72 11.73 24.23
CA MET A 221 2.02 10.49 24.61
C MET A 221 2.84 9.63 25.59
N LEU A 222 4.17 9.65 25.45
CA LEU A 222 5.10 8.90 26.31
C LEU A 222 5.24 9.48 27.73
N LEU A 223 4.74 10.70 27.98
CA LEU A 223 4.80 11.32 29.30
C LEU A 223 3.98 10.54 30.33
N ASP A 224 4.45 10.55 31.58
CA ASP A 224 3.75 9.88 32.67
C ASP A 224 2.37 10.49 32.98
N THR A 225 2.19 11.78 32.67
CA THR A 225 0.94 12.53 32.83
C THR A 225 -0.06 12.32 31.69
N ALA A 226 0.34 11.60 30.63
CA ALA A 226 -0.50 11.35 29.45
C ALA A 226 -0.83 9.86 29.33
N MET A 227 -0.45 9.22 28.22
CA MET A 227 -0.78 7.82 27.96
C MET A 227 0.22 6.84 28.58
N ARG A 228 1.39 7.35 29.03
CA ARG A 228 2.53 6.54 29.45
C ARG A 228 3.07 5.67 28.29
N PRO A 229 4.26 5.06 28.45
CA PRO A 229 4.81 4.18 27.42
C PRO A 229 3.87 3.03 27.01
N TYR A 230 3.28 2.31 27.98
CA TYR A 230 2.39 1.19 27.66
C TYR A 230 1.14 1.63 26.89
N GLY A 231 0.51 2.74 27.27
CA GLY A 231 -0.69 3.25 26.58
C GLY A 231 -0.40 3.71 25.16
N THR A 232 0.82 4.25 24.92
CA THR A 232 1.28 4.60 23.57
C THR A 232 1.40 3.38 22.67
N PHE A 233 1.96 2.26 23.16
CA PHE A 233 2.04 1.02 22.38
C PHE A 233 0.67 0.35 22.20
N PHE A 234 -0.23 0.41 23.18
CA PHE A 234 -1.62 -0.03 22.99
C PHE A 234 -2.33 0.79 21.92
N PHE A 235 -2.12 2.10 21.88
CA PHE A 235 -2.64 2.96 20.83
C PHE A 235 -2.13 2.53 19.44
N PHE A 236 -0.82 2.29 19.29
CA PHE A 236 -0.26 1.78 18.04
C PHE A 236 -0.85 0.42 17.64
N ALA A 237 -1.01 -0.50 18.59
CA ALA A 237 -1.64 -1.79 18.35
C ALA A 237 -3.10 -1.64 17.88
N MET A 238 -3.88 -0.77 18.53
CA MET A 238 -5.28 -0.52 18.15
C MET A 238 -5.40 0.12 16.76
N VAL A 239 -4.57 1.11 16.43
CA VAL A 239 -4.54 1.70 15.08
C VAL A 239 -4.16 0.66 14.03
N THR A 240 -3.20 -0.21 14.34
CA THR A 240 -2.79 -1.31 13.45
C THR A 240 -3.93 -2.31 13.24
N LEU A 241 -4.68 -2.65 14.29
CA LEU A 241 -5.86 -3.52 14.21
C LEU A 241 -6.98 -2.89 13.36
N ILE A 242 -7.26 -1.60 13.57
CA ILE A 242 -8.21 -0.85 12.72
C ILE A 242 -7.73 -0.88 11.26
N GLY A 243 -6.43 -0.73 11.03
CA GLY A 243 -5.84 -0.83 9.71
C GLY A 243 -6.02 -2.20 9.06
N LEU A 244 -5.94 -3.29 9.85
CA LEU A 244 -6.19 -4.64 9.37
C LEU A 244 -7.64 -4.82 8.91
N VAL A 245 -8.59 -4.34 9.73
CA VAL A 245 -10.03 -4.37 9.42
C VAL A 245 -10.31 -3.53 8.18
N TRP A 246 -9.78 -2.31 8.12
CA TRP A 246 -9.94 -1.41 6.99
C TRP A 246 -9.42 -2.03 5.69
N MET A 247 -8.20 -2.60 5.72
CA MET A 247 -7.60 -3.28 4.58
C MET A 247 -8.51 -4.41 4.08
N TRP A 248 -9.06 -5.21 4.98
CA TRP A 248 -9.90 -6.34 4.61
C TRP A 248 -11.16 -5.91 3.84
N PHE A 249 -11.83 -4.85 4.30
CA PHE A 249 -13.10 -4.40 3.73
C PHE A 249 -12.98 -3.46 2.53
N PHE A 250 -12.04 -2.51 2.57
CA PHE A 250 -12.01 -1.38 1.63
C PHE A 250 -10.91 -1.51 0.57
N LEU A 251 -9.78 -2.16 0.89
CA LEU A 251 -8.66 -2.25 -0.04
C LEU A 251 -8.90 -3.36 -1.08
N PRO A 252 -8.92 -3.05 -2.39
CA PRO A 252 -8.93 -4.07 -3.43
C PRO A 252 -7.54 -4.70 -3.59
N GLU A 253 -7.50 -5.88 -4.21
CA GLU A 253 -6.25 -6.43 -4.73
C GLU A 253 -5.97 -5.78 -6.09
N THR A 254 -4.81 -5.14 -6.22
CA THR A 254 -4.38 -4.37 -7.40
C THR A 254 -3.29 -5.11 -8.19
N ALA A 255 -2.78 -6.22 -7.67
CA ALA A 255 -1.68 -6.96 -8.29
C ALA A 255 -2.05 -7.49 -9.67
N GLY A 256 -1.20 -7.20 -10.66
CA GLY A 256 -1.29 -7.77 -12.00
C GLY A 256 -2.44 -7.23 -12.86
N LYS A 257 -3.13 -6.17 -12.42
CA LYS A 257 -4.23 -5.53 -13.13
C LYS A 257 -3.74 -4.44 -14.09
N SER A 258 -4.34 -4.37 -15.27
CA SER A 258 -4.14 -3.23 -16.18
C SER A 258 -4.83 -1.97 -15.64
N LEU A 259 -4.46 -0.78 -16.13
CA LEU A 259 -5.08 0.49 -15.69
C LEU A 259 -6.56 0.55 -16.08
N GLU A 260 -6.92 -0.08 -17.19
CA GLU A 260 -8.29 -0.20 -17.69
C GLU A 260 -9.15 -1.09 -16.78
N ALA A 261 -8.61 -2.26 -16.38
CA ALA A 261 -9.25 -3.15 -15.42
C ALA A 261 -9.44 -2.49 -14.05
N MET A 262 -8.51 -1.62 -13.67
CA MET A 262 -8.63 -0.78 -12.46
C MET A 262 -9.79 0.20 -12.59
N ASP A 263 -9.94 0.88 -13.74
CA ASP A 263 -11.05 1.79 -13.96
C ASP A 263 -12.42 1.11 -13.89
N GLU A 264 -12.53 -0.08 -14.46
CA GLU A 264 -13.73 -0.91 -14.35
C GLU A 264 -13.99 -1.36 -12.90
N MET A 265 -12.95 -1.78 -12.17
CA MET A 265 -13.09 -2.20 -10.78
C MET A 265 -13.64 -1.07 -9.90
N PHE A 266 -13.15 0.16 -10.10
CA PHE A 266 -13.60 1.32 -9.33
C PHE A 266 -14.96 1.89 -9.80
N SER A 267 -15.54 1.37 -10.89
CA SER A 267 -16.93 1.64 -11.27
C SER A 267 -17.94 0.84 -10.46
N LEU A 268 -17.50 -0.26 -9.82
CA LEU A 268 -18.35 -1.08 -8.97
C LEU A 268 -18.77 -0.35 -7.68
N PRO A 269 -19.87 -0.78 -7.02
CA PRO A 269 -20.22 -0.26 -5.71
C PRO A 269 -19.09 -0.46 -4.68
N TRP A 270 -18.82 0.58 -3.88
CA TRP A 270 -17.68 0.63 -2.94
C TRP A 270 -17.55 -0.58 -2.00
N TYR A 271 -18.67 -1.15 -1.55
CA TYR A 271 -18.70 -2.30 -0.62
C TYR A 271 -18.33 -3.65 -1.28
N ILE A 272 -18.25 -3.67 -2.61
CA ILE A 272 -17.84 -4.82 -3.43
C ILE A 272 -16.36 -4.72 -3.77
N ILE A 273 -15.87 -3.51 -4.07
CA ILE A 273 -14.50 -3.26 -4.56
C ILE A 273 -13.46 -3.95 -3.69
N GLY A 274 -13.47 -3.68 -2.38
CA GLY A 274 -12.45 -4.22 -1.49
C GLY A 274 -12.50 -5.75 -1.34
N ARG A 275 -13.68 -6.37 -1.34
CA ARG A 275 -13.82 -7.82 -1.06
C ARG A 275 -13.80 -8.70 -2.31
N LYS A 276 -14.45 -8.26 -3.37
CA LYS A 276 -14.69 -9.05 -4.59
C LYS A 276 -14.27 -8.33 -5.87
N GLY A 277 -13.84 -7.06 -5.81
CA GLY A 277 -13.50 -6.26 -6.98
C GLY A 277 -12.55 -7.00 -7.93
N ALA A 278 -11.42 -7.47 -7.42
CA ALA A 278 -10.41 -8.18 -8.21
C ALA A 278 -10.91 -9.50 -8.84
N ALA A 279 -11.85 -10.19 -8.20
CA ALA A 279 -12.43 -11.42 -8.71
C ALA A 279 -13.50 -11.16 -9.79
N ILE A 280 -14.23 -10.05 -9.66
CA ILE A 280 -15.26 -9.64 -10.62
C ILE A 280 -14.62 -9.08 -11.89
N THR A 281 -13.52 -8.35 -11.74
CA THR A 281 -12.74 -7.80 -12.87
C THR A 281 -11.61 -8.72 -13.33
N ALA A 282 -11.64 -10.00 -12.94
CA ALA A 282 -10.71 -11.01 -13.43
C ALA A 282 -10.90 -11.20 -14.94
N GLY A 283 -9.85 -10.96 -15.74
CA GLY A 283 -9.93 -11.02 -17.20
C GLY A 283 -10.67 -9.84 -17.83
N SER A 284 -10.96 -8.78 -17.08
CA SER A 284 -11.57 -7.57 -17.62
C SER A 284 -10.46 -6.61 -18.09
N GLY A 285 -10.66 -5.96 -19.24
CA GLY A 285 -9.58 -5.39 -20.06
C GLY A 285 -9.13 -6.36 -21.17
N HIS A 286 -9.07 -5.89 -22.42
CA HIS A 286 -8.95 -6.79 -23.57
C HIS A 286 -7.61 -7.57 -23.59
N ALA A 287 -6.53 -6.96 -23.11
CA ALA A 287 -5.24 -7.64 -22.97
C ALA A 287 -5.22 -8.70 -21.84
N GLU A 288 -5.99 -8.49 -20.76
CA GLU A 288 -6.06 -9.43 -19.63
C GLU A 288 -6.96 -10.64 -19.96
N ALA A 289 -8.07 -10.42 -20.69
CA ALA A 289 -8.92 -11.47 -21.26
C ALA A 289 -8.14 -12.39 -22.23
N TYR A 290 -7.26 -11.80 -23.03
CA TYR A 290 -6.38 -12.57 -23.93
C TYR A 290 -5.36 -13.41 -23.16
N ARG A 291 -4.88 -12.93 -22.01
CA ARG A 291 -3.93 -13.63 -21.14
C ARG A 291 -4.56 -14.76 -20.32
N SER A 292 -5.83 -14.63 -19.93
CA SER A 292 -6.56 -15.67 -19.17
C SER A 292 -7.11 -16.81 -20.05
N GLY A 293 -7.09 -16.64 -21.38
CA GLY A 293 -7.64 -17.62 -22.32
C GLY A 293 -9.16 -17.54 -22.48
N ASP A 294 -9.83 -16.58 -21.85
CA ASP A 294 -11.28 -16.35 -21.91
C ASP A 294 -11.69 -15.60 -23.20
N VAL A 295 -11.19 -16.05 -24.35
CA VAL A 295 -11.42 -15.43 -25.67
C VAL A 295 -12.91 -15.45 -26.06
N GLU A 296 -13.71 -16.33 -25.45
CA GLU A 296 -15.13 -16.55 -25.77
C GLU A 296 -16.06 -15.40 -25.38
N LYS A 297 -15.62 -14.44 -24.55
CA LYS A 297 -16.40 -13.24 -24.18
C LYS A 297 -15.96 -11.96 -24.90
N ASN A 298 -15.04 -12.07 -25.86
CA ASN A 298 -14.49 -10.91 -26.54
C ASN A 298 -15.28 -10.61 -27.84
N PRO A 299 -16.15 -9.58 -27.89
CA PRO A 299 -16.91 -9.23 -29.09
C PRO A 299 -16.00 -8.85 -30.28
N ILE A 300 -14.74 -8.52 -30.01
CA ILE A 300 -13.72 -8.19 -31.01
C ILE A 300 -13.10 -9.45 -31.64
N SER A 301 -13.19 -10.64 -31.02
CA SER A 301 -12.64 -11.86 -31.64
C SER A 301 -13.40 -12.28 -32.91
N SER A 302 -14.68 -11.93 -33.01
CA SER A 302 -15.50 -12.07 -34.22
C SER A 302 -15.22 -10.95 -35.24
N GLU A 303 -15.10 -9.69 -34.79
CA GLU A 303 -14.85 -8.56 -35.71
C GLU A 303 -13.42 -8.56 -36.28
N CYS A 304 -12.40 -8.91 -35.49
CA CYS A 304 -11.03 -9.07 -35.99
C CYS A 304 -10.89 -10.25 -36.98
N ARG A 305 -11.70 -11.31 -36.85
CA ARG A 305 -11.74 -12.39 -37.85
C ARG A 305 -12.36 -11.95 -39.18
N GLU A 306 -13.26 -10.96 -39.18
CA GLU A 306 -13.82 -10.37 -40.40
C GLU A 306 -12.98 -9.20 -40.97
N PHE A 307 -12.20 -8.50 -40.15
CA PHE A 307 -11.35 -7.39 -40.60
C PHE A 307 -10.10 -7.86 -41.36
N VAL A 308 -9.46 -8.94 -40.93
CA VAL A 308 -8.24 -9.48 -41.56
C VAL A 308 -8.44 -9.90 -43.04
N PRO A 309 -9.56 -10.50 -43.47
CA PRO A 309 -9.81 -10.76 -44.89
C PRO A 309 -10.30 -9.55 -45.69
N ARG A 310 -10.78 -8.46 -45.07
CA ARG A 310 -11.20 -7.23 -45.79
C ARG A 310 -10.02 -6.40 -46.28
N VAL A 311 -8.97 -6.25 -45.47
CA VAL A 311 -7.76 -5.50 -45.85
C VAL A 311 -7.00 -6.18 -47.00
N LYS A 312 -6.94 -7.53 -47.01
CA LYS A 312 -6.32 -8.27 -48.13
C LYS A 312 -7.08 -8.15 -49.46
N LYS A 313 -8.40 -7.93 -49.44
CA LYS A 313 -9.19 -7.75 -50.66
C LYS A 313 -9.13 -6.34 -51.23
N GLU A 314 -8.79 -5.35 -50.42
CA GLU A 314 -8.59 -3.96 -50.88
C GLU A 314 -7.17 -3.73 -51.44
N GLU A 315 -6.17 -4.46 -50.95
CA GLU A 315 -4.80 -4.43 -51.49
C GLU A 315 -4.62 -5.24 -52.80
N GLU A 316 -5.50 -6.20 -53.12
CA GLU A 316 -5.47 -6.94 -54.40
C GLU A 316 -6.24 -6.24 -55.54
N ASN A 317 -6.94 -5.13 -55.25
CA ASN A 317 -7.77 -4.39 -56.21
C ASN A 317 -7.30 -2.93 -56.47
N GLN A 318 -6.06 -2.61 -56.08
CA GLN A 318 -5.31 -1.41 -56.50
C GLN A 318 -4.04 -1.83 -57.23
#